data_AF-A0A1H0GZH0-F1
#
_entry.id   AF-A0A1H0GZH0-F1
#
_cell.length_a   1.000
_cell.length_b   1.000
_cell.length_c   1.000
_cell.angle_alpha   90.00
_cell.angle_beta   90.00
_cell.angle_gamma   90.00
#
_symmetry.space_group_name_H-M   'P 1'
#
loop_
_entity.id
_entity.type
_entity.pdbx_description
1 polymer ?
#
loop_
_entity_poly.entity_id
_entity_poly.type
_entity_poly.pdbx_seq_one_letter_code
_entity_poly.pdbx_strand_id
1 'polypeptide(L)' 'MTSSYFDQWLDEYNDYMRLYQIFGDKEYLEEAGEILNSLEVIVTRAEQHKSIVSKMMSKKIHAF' A
#
# COMPACT_ATOMS: atom_id res chain seq x y z
N MET A 1 -4.21 3.80 -13.66
CA MET A 1 -3.98 2.34 -13.68
C MET A 1 -3.51 1.77 -12.34
N THR A 2 -2.96 2.58 -11.42
CA THR A 2 -2.49 2.09 -10.11
C THR A 2 -3.55 2.06 -9.00
N SER A 3 -4.63 2.86 -9.06
CA SER A 3 -5.59 2.91 -7.94
C SER A 3 -6.45 1.66 -7.81
N SER A 4 -6.92 1.06 -8.92
CA SER A 4 -7.83 -0.09 -8.83
C SER A 4 -7.18 -1.34 -8.22
N TYR A 5 -5.86 -1.51 -8.36
CA TYR A 5 -5.14 -2.59 -7.71
C TYR A 5 -4.99 -2.35 -6.20
N PHE A 6 -4.83 -1.08 -5.82
CA PHE A 6 -4.72 -0.69 -4.42
C PHE A 6 -6.05 -0.88 -3.68
N ASP A 7 -7.14 -0.48 -4.34
CA ASP A 7 -8.50 -0.68 -3.82
C ASP A 7 -8.82 -2.17 -3.67
N GLN A 8 -8.46 -3.01 -4.66
CA GLN A 8 -8.63 -4.46 -4.59
C GLN A 8 -7.88 -5.10 -3.42
N TRP A 9 -6.62 -4.73 -3.19
CA TRP A 9 -5.84 -5.28 -2.08
C TRP A 9 -6.34 -4.82 -0.72
N LEU A 10 -6.89 -3.61 -0.62
CA LEU A 10 -7.55 -3.13 0.60
C LEU A 10 -8.85 -3.92 0.87
N ASP A 11 -9.64 -4.16 -0.17
CA ASP A 11 -10.85 -4.98 -0.06
C ASP A 11 -10.50 -6.41 0.37
N GLU A 12 -9.49 -7.01 -0.24
CA GLU A 12 -9.01 -8.36 0.08
C GLU A 12 -8.49 -8.46 1.52
N TYR A 13 -7.69 -7.50 1.97
CA TYR A 13 -7.28 -7.39 3.39
C TYR A 13 -8.49 -7.34 4.33
N ASN A 14 -9.48 -6.51 4.01
CA ASN A 14 -10.68 -6.35 4.84
C ASN A 14 -11.50 -7.64 4.89
N ASP A 15 -11.61 -8.36 3.78
CA ASP A 15 -12.30 -9.64 3.71
C ASP A 15 -11.61 -10.69 4.59
N TYR A 16 -10.29 -10.82 4.50
CA TYR A 16 -9.53 -11.73 5.37
C TYR A 16 -9.66 -11.38 6.85
N MET A 17 -9.58 -10.10 7.22
CA MET A 17 -9.80 -9.66 8.59
C MET A 17 -11.22 -9.97 9.09
N ARG A 18 -12.23 -9.88 8.21
CA ARG A 18 -13.60 -10.24 8.53
C ARG A 18 -13.78 -11.74 8.71
N LEU A 19 -13.15 -12.55 7.86
CA LEU A 19 -13.13 -14.00 7.99
C LEU A 19 -12.46 -14.42 9.31
N TYR A 20 -11.34 -13.79 9.66
CA TYR A 20 -10.70 -13.99 10.96
C TYR A 20 -11.63 -13.65 12.13
N GLN A 21 -12.35 -12.53 12.06
CA GLN A 21 -13.32 -12.14 13.11
C GLN A 21 -14.48 -13.12 13.26
N ILE A 22 -14.93 -13.73 12.16
CA ILE A 22 -16.06 -14.67 12.15
C ILE A 22 -15.63 -16.06 12.63
N PHE A 23 -14.51 -16.56 12.12
CA PHE A 23 -14.10 -17.95 12.30
C PHE A 23 -13.01 -18.14 13.36
N GLY A 24 -12.26 -17.09 13.71
CA GLY A 24 -11.14 -17.14 14.65
C GLY A 24 -9.91 -17.89 14.12
N ASP A 25 -9.88 -18.22 12.83
CA ASP A 25 -8.80 -18.99 12.22
C ASP A 25 -7.58 -18.13 11.93
N LYS A 26 -6.42 -18.54 12.46
CA LYS A 26 -5.16 -17.82 12.28
C LYS A 26 -4.69 -17.75 10.84
N GLU A 27 -5.08 -18.70 9.99
CA GLU A 27 -4.72 -18.67 8.57
C GLU A 27 -5.22 -17.37 7.91
N TYR A 28 -6.44 -16.94 8.21
CA TYR A 28 -6.97 -15.66 7.71
C TYR A 28 -6.21 -14.45 8.23
N LEU A 29 -5.68 -14.51 9.46
CA LEU A 29 -4.87 -13.42 10.02
C LEU A 29 -3.48 -13.37 9.36
N GLU A 30 -2.90 -14.52 9.05
CA GLU A 30 -1.62 -14.63 8.36
C GLU A 30 -1.74 -14.07 6.93
N GLU A 31 -2.77 -14.49 6.18
CA GLU A 31 -3.09 -13.98 4.84
C GLU A 31 -3.32 -12.46 4.83
N ALA A 32 -4.11 -11.94 5.78
CA ALA A 32 -4.27 -10.49 5.94
C ALA A 32 -2.94 -9.76 6.20
N GLY A 33 -2.03 -10.39 6.96
CA GLY A 33 -0.69 -9.87 7.22
C GLY A 33 0.17 -9.78 5.95
N GLU A 34 0.09 -10.78 5.07
CA GLU A 34 0.83 -10.79 3.80
C GLU A 34 0.37 -9.68 2.84
N ILE A 35 -0.95 -9.48 2.76
CA ILE A 35 -1.54 -8.41 1.95
C ILE A 35 -1.14 -7.04 2.49
N LEU A 36 -1.17 -6.85 3.82
CA LEU A 36 -0.78 -5.59 4.46
C LEU A 36 0.70 -5.26 4.18
N ASN A 37 1.61 -6.23 4.30
CA ASN A 37 3.02 -6.03 4.00
C ASN A 37 3.23 -5.61 2.52
N SER A 38 2.48 -6.23 1.61
CA SER A 38 2.52 -5.89 0.19
C SER A 38 2.05 -4.45 -0.07
N LEU A 39 1.00 -4.00 0.63
CA LEU A 39 0.52 -2.62 0.58
C LEU A 39 1.56 -1.63 1.12
N GLU A 40 2.20 -1.92 2.25
CA GLU A 40 3.22 -1.06 2.86
C GLU A 40 4.42 -0.83 1.95
N VAL A 41 4.89 -1.87 1.26
CA VAL A 41 6.00 -1.78 0.30
C VAL A 41 5.63 -0.83 -0.85
N ILE A 42 4.40 -0.89 -1.37
CA ILE A 42 3.95 -0.01 -2.44
C ILE A 42 3.85 1.44 -1.97
N VAL A 43 3.25 1.69 -0.80
CA VAL A 43 3.13 3.04 -0.25
C VAL A 43 4.50 3.66 -0.05
N THR A 44 5.43 2.91 0.57
CA THR A 44 6.80 3.37 0.80
C THR A 44 7.49 3.76 -0.50
N ARG A 45 7.35 2.95 -1.55
CA ARG A 45 7.91 3.26 -2.88
C ARG A 45 7.27 4.51 -3.49
N ALA A 46 5.95 4.67 -3.36
CA ALA A 46 5.24 5.84 -3.87
C ALA A 46 5.69 7.14 -3.16
N GLU A 47 5.90 7.10 -1.85
CA GLU A 47 6.40 8.22 -1.07
C GLU A 47 7.85 8.58 -1.46
N GLN A 48 8.72 7.58 -1.63
CA GLN A 48 10.08 7.79 -2.11
C GLN A 48 10.09 8.44 -3.50
N HIS A 49 9.26 7.96 -4.42
CA HIS A 49 9.09 8.56 -5.74
C HIS A 49 8.64 10.01 -5.65
N LYS A 50 7.62 10.31 -4.82
CA LYS A 50 7.13 11.67 -4.59
C LYS A 50 8.24 12.60 -4.05
N SER A 51 9.08 12.10 -3.14
CA SER A 51 10.23 12.83 -2.57
C SER A 51 11.32 13.12 -3.61
N ILE A 52 11.62 12.18 -4.49
CA ILE A 52 12.59 12.38 -5.58
C ILE A 52 12.07 13.43 -6.57
N VAL A 53 10.81 13.29 -7.00
CA VAL A 53 10.19 14.23 -7.95
C VAL A 53 10.15 15.65 -7.36
N SER A 54 9.78 15.81 -6.09
CA SER A 54 9.74 17.14 -5.45
C SER A 54 11.13 17.79 -5.40
N LYS A 55 12.19 17.02 -5.09
CA LYS A 55 13.58 17.50 -5.10
C LYS A 55 14.06 17.88 -6.51
N MET A 56 13.63 17.17 -7.55
CA MET A 56 13.97 17.51 -8.93
C MET A 56 13.27 18.80 -9.37
N MET A 57 12.00 18.96 -9.04
CA MET A 57 11.23 20.16 -9.39
C MET A 57 11.74 21.41 -8.67
N SER A 58 12.11 21.29 -7.39
CA SER A 58 12.66 22.43 -6.63
C SER A 58 14.02 22.90 -7.19
N LYS A 59 14.89 21.97 -7.61
CA LYS A 59 16.16 22.31 -8.28
C LYS A 59 15.96 23.03 -9.61
N LYS A 60 14.93 22.66 -10.37
CA LYS A 60 14.63 23.28 -11.67
C LYS A 60 14.15 24.73 -11.53
N ILE A 61 13.45 25.06 -10.44
CA ILE A 61 12.94 26.40 -10.15
C ILE A 61 14.06 27.38 -9.73
N HIS A 62 15.15 26.89 -9.12
CA HIS A 62 16.28 27.73 -8.69
C HIS A 62 17.35 27.94 -9.77
N ALA A 63 17.15 27.38 -10.97
CA ALA A 63 18.08 27.48 -12.10
C ALA A 63 17.65 28.52 -13.15
N PHE A 64 16.64 29.34 -12.86
CA PHE A 64 16.13 30.43 -13.70
C PHE A 64 16.25 31.77 -12.99
#